data_AF-A0A136L0G7-F1
#
_entry.id   AF-A0A136L0G7-F1
#
_cell.length_a   1.000
_cell.length_b   1.000
_cell.length_c   1.000
_cell.angle_alpha   90.00
_cell.angle_beta   90.00
_cell.angle_gamma   90.00
#
_symmetry.space_group_name_H-M   'P 1'
#
loop_
_entity.id
_entity.type
_entity.pdbx_description
1 polymer ?
#
loop_
_entity_poly.entity_id
_entity_poly.type
_entity_poly.pdbx_seq_one_letter_code
_entity_poly.pdbx_strand_id
1 'polypeptide(L)' 'MAKYMNEKIPGVFVPQKIMQRMEVADQKGNAEEEGIHIALELIERIKSKQGVNGIHIMSVGWEESVPRIIEESELLATNN' A
#
# COMPACT_ATOMS: atom_id res chain seq x y z
N MET A 1 9.30 -8.38 2.34
CA MET A 1 8.82 -8.11 0.95
C MET A 1 9.43 -6.84 0.33
N ALA A 2 9.35 -5.66 0.98
CA ALA A 2 9.80 -4.38 0.41
C ALA A 2 11.23 -4.40 -0.19
N LYS A 3 12.19 -5.01 0.52
CA LYS A 3 13.57 -5.21 0.01
C LYS A 3 13.61 -6.01 -1.30
N TYR A 4 12.85 -7.10 -1.36
CA TYR A 4 12.76 -7.93 -2.55
C TYR A 4 12.18 -7.15 -3.73
N MET A 5 11.11 -6.38 -3.51
CA MET A 5 10.50 -5.54 -4.56
C MET A 5 11.51 -4.56 -5.15
N ASN A 6 12.28 -3.87 -4.30
CA ASN A 6 13.28 -2.89 -4.74
C ASN A 6 14.49 -3.54 -5.44
N GLU A 7 14.94 -4.71 -5.00
CA GLU A 7 16.16 -5.33 -5.54
C GLU A 7 15.92 -6.27 -6.73
N LYS A 8 14.71 -6.84 -6.84
CA LYS A 8 14.44 -7.96 -7.76
C LYS A 8 13.40 -7.66 -8.82
N ILE A 9 12.60 -6.59 -8.69
CA ILE A 9 11.59 -6.23 -9.70
C ILE A 9 12.12 -5.05 -10.54
N PRO A 10 12.41 -5.27 -11.84
CA PRO A 10 12.87 -4.19 -12.71
C PRO A 10 11.89 -3.02 -12.76
N GLY A 11 12.42 -1.81 -12.60
CA GLY A 11 11.62 -0.59 -12.64
C GLY A 11 10.85 -0.26 -11.35
N VAL A 12 10.91 -1.11 -10.32
CA VAL A 12 10.36 -0.80 -8.99
C VAL A 12 11.45 -0.16 -8.13
N PHE A 13 11.11 0.98 -7.54
CA PHE A 13 11.95 1.67 -6.56
C PHE A 13 11.14 1.92 -5.29
N VAL A 14 11.66 1.49 -4.14
CA VAL A 14 11.07 1.75 -2.84
C VAL A 14 11.90 2.83 -2.13
N PRO A 15 11.33 4.01 -1.84
CA PRO A 15 12.06 5.08 -1.17
C PRO A 15 12.63 4.65 0.18
N GLN A 16 13.81 5.16 0.53
CA GLN A 16 14.53 4.77 1.75
C GLN A 16 13.70 4.96 3.04
N LYS A 17 12.88 6.01 3.10
CA LYS A 17 11.97 6.27 4.22
C LYS A 17 10.94 5.14 4.40
N ILE A 18 10.43 4.58 3.31
CA ILE A 18 9.48 3.47 3.33
C ILE A 18 10.19 2.18 3.73
N MET A 19 11.40 1.94 3.22
CA MET A 19 12.24 0.80 3.62
C MET A 19 12.48 0.78 5.14
N GLN A 20 12.83 1.93 5.73
CA GLN A 20 13.06 2.05 7.17
C GLN A 20 11.79 1.81 8.00
N ARG A 21 10.64 2.34 7.56
CA ARG A 21 9.34 2.10 8.22
C ARG A 21 9.02 0.61 8.26
N MET A 22 9.16 -0.07 7.13
CA MET A 22 8.93 -1.51 7.02
C MET A 22 9.90 -2.32 7.89
N GLU A 23 11.19 -1.95 7.91
CA GLU A 23 12.19 -2.64 8.75
C GLU A 23 11.89 -2.50 10.25
N VAL A 24 11.54 -1.29 10.70
CA VAL A 24 11.15 -1.04 12.10
C VAL A 24 9.87 -1.80 12.47
N ALA A 25 8.90 -1.87 11.54
CA ALA A 25 7.66 -2.58 11.80
C ALA A 25 7.86 -4.10 11.83
N ASP A 26 8.72 -4.64 10.97
CA ASP A 26 9.08 -6.06 10.96
C ASP A 26 9.75 -6.48 12.27
N GLN A 27 10.69 -5.68 12.77
CA GLN A 27 11.33 -5.90 14.07
C GLN A 27 10.35 -5.91 15.26
N LYS A 28 9.20 -5.24 15.12
CA LYS A 28 8.15 -5.16 16.13
C LYS A 28 7.01 -6.16 15.91
N GLY A 29 7.07 -6.96 14.84
CA GLY A 29 6.02 -7.91 14.47
C GLY A 29 4.73 -7.25 13.95
N ASN A 30 4.80 -6.02 13.43
CA ASN A 30 3.64 -5.28 12.90
C ASN A 30 3.82 -4.84 11.43
N ALA A 31 4.64 -5.55 10.65
CA ALA A 31 4.92 -5.22 9.25
C ALA A 31 3.66 -5.19 8.36
N GLU A 32 2.70 -6.09 8.59
CA GLU A 32 1.45 -6.15 7.84
C GLU A 32 0.63 -4.85 8.01
N GLU A 33 0.47 -4.42 9.26
CA GLU A 33 -0.27 -3.19 9.60
C GLU A 33 0.40 -1.95 9.00
N GLU A 34 1.73 -1.86 9.11
CA GLU A 34 2.48 -0.75 8.51
C GLU A 34 2.37 -0.75 6.98
N GLY A 35 2.32 -1.93 6.36
CA GLY A 35 2.07 -2.09 4.92
C GLY A 35 0.71 -1.55 4.51
N ILE A 36 -0.35 -1.84 5.28
CA ILE A 36 -1.70 -1.29 5.07
C ILE A 36 -1.67 0.23 5.20
N HIS A 37 -1.08 0.79 6.26
CA HIS A 37 -0.98 2.24 6.45
C HIS A 37 -0.26 2.93 5.29
N ILE A 38 0.86 2.37 4.81
CA ILE A 38 1.59 2.91 3.65
C ILE A 38 0.72 2.88 2.38
N ALA A 39 -0.04 1.79 2.17
CA ALA A 39 -0.96 1.69 1.04
C ALA A 39 -2.06 2.75 1.11
N LEU A 40 -2.69 2.94 2.27
CA LEU A 40 -3.72 3.95 2.50
C LEU A 40 -3.19 5.38 2.29
N GLU A 41 -2.02 5.71 2.86
CA GLU A 41 -1.35 7.00 2.64
C GLU A 41 -1.07 7.26 1.16
N LEU A 42 -0.68 6.22 0.42
CA LEU A 42 -0.41 6.32 -1.01
C LEU A 42 -1.70 6.54 -1.80
N ILE A 43 -2.73 5.75 -1.51
CA ILE A 43 -4.07 5.87 -2.13
C ILE A 43 -4.61 7.28 -1.94
N GLU A 44 -4.57 7.82 -0.72
CA GLU A 44 -5.06 9.18 -0.43
C GLU A 44 -4.37 10.25 -1.27
N ARG A 45 -3.05 10.12 -1.44
CA ARG A 45 -2.25 11.06 -2.23
C ARG A 45 -2.48 10.96 -3.73
N ILE A 46 -2.93 9.82 -4.23
CA ILE A 46 -3.10 9.59 -5.68
C ILE A 46 -4.56 9.68 -6.12
N LYS A 47 -5.54 9.32 -5.26
CA LYS A 47 -6.97 9.28 -5.61
C LYS A 47 -7.52 10.65 -6.00
N SER A 48 -6.95 11.72 -5.47
CA SER A 48 -7.33 13.12 -5.75
C SER A 48 -6.60 13.75 -6.94
N LYS A 49 -5.66 13.04 -7.59
CA LYS A 49 -4.87 13.60 -8.69
C LYS A 49 -5.68 13.64 -9.99
N GLN A 50 -5.51 14.72 -10.75
CA GLN A 50 -6.10 14.85 -12.08
C GLN A 50 -5.67 13.69 -12.98
N GLY A 51 -6.67 13.07 -13.64
CA GLY A 51 -6.44 11.94 -14.56
C GLY A 51 -6.38 10.57 -13.90
N VAL A 52 -6.52 10.47 -12.58
CA VAL A 52 -6.68 9.17 -11.89
C VAL A 52 -8.17 8.83 -11.81
N ASN A 53 -8.57 7.71 -12.41
CA ASN A 53 -9.98 7.25 -12.44
C ASN A 53 -10.21 5.94 -11.67
N GLY A 54 -9.16 5.34 -11.12
CA GLY A 54 -9.25 4.08 -10.40
C GLY A 54 -7.89 3.61 -9.89
N ILE A 55 -7.93 2.61 -9.02
CA ILE A 55 -6.74 2.02 -8.41
C ILE A 55 -6.82 0.51 -8.61
N HIS A 56 -5.75 -0.08 -9.13
CA HIS A 56 -5.57 -1.51 -9.20
C HIS A 56 -4.78 -1.99 -7.98
N ILE A 57 -5.35 -2.92 -7.21
CA ILE A 57 -4.73 -3.49 -6.00
C ILE A 57 -4.27 -4.91 -6.33
N MET A 58 -2.99 -5.20 -6.09
CA MET A 58 -2.41 -6.54 -6.21
C MET A 58 -2.29 -7.15 -4.80
N SER A 59 -3.08 -8.19 -4.51
CA SER A 59 -3.12 -8.86 -3.19
C SER A 59 -1.85 -9.68 -2.89
N VAL A 60 -1.23 -10.27 -3.91
CA VAL A 60 -0.05 -11.14 -3.80
C VAL A 60 -0.21 -12.19 -2.68
N GLY A 61 -1.31 -12.96 -2.71
CA GLY A 61 -1.57 -14.03 -1.74
C GLY A 61 -2.04 -13.55 -0.37
N TRP A 62 -2.46 -12.28 -0.25
CA TRP A 62 -3.07 -11.69 0.94
C TRP A 62 -4.43 -11.06 0.61
N GLU A 63 -5.32 -11.86 0.03
CA GLU A 63 -6.63 -11.43 -0.48
C GLU A 63 -7.53 -10.82 0.61
N GLU A 64 -7.40 -11.27 1.86
CA GLU A 64 -8.17 -10.79 3.00
C GLU A 64 -7.84 -9.35 3.41
N SER A 65 -6.69 -8.80 3.00
CA SER A 65 -6.36 -7.38 3.21
C SER A 65 -7.12 -6.44 2.30
N VAL A 66 -7.55 -6.93 1.13
CA VAL A 66 -8.12 -6.09 0.06
C VAL A 66 -9.41 -5.41 0.50
N PRO A 67 -10.40 -6.10 1.13
CA PRO A 67 -11.61 -5.43 1.63
C PRO A 67 -11.31 -4.28 2.59
N ARG A 68 -10.36 -4.48 3.52
CA ARG A 68 -9.96 -3.48 4.50
C ARG A 68 -9.35 -2.25 3.84
N ILE A 69 -8.43 -2.44 2.89
CA ILE A 69 -7.82 -1.34 2.14
C ILE A 69 -8.90 -0.56 1.39
N ILE A 70 -9.83 -1.24 0.72
CA ILE A 70 -10.92 -0.60 -0.04
C ILE A 70 -11.82 0.24 0.87
N GLU A 71 -12.22 -0.30 2.02
CA GLU A 71 -13.10 0.38 2.99
C GLU A 71 -12.41 1.60 3.60
N GLU A 72 -11.20 1.43 4.15
CA GLU A 72 -10.47 2.52 4.83
C GLU A 72 -9.95 3.61 3.87
N SER A 73 -9.81 3.30 2.58
CA SER A 73 -9.40 4.29 1.56
C SER A 73 -10.57 5.05 0.92
N GLU A 74 -11.82 4.69 1.27
CA GLU A 74 -13.05 5.28 0.71
C GLU A 74 -13.12 5.14 -0.81
N LEU A 75 -12.57 4.06 -1.38
CA LEU A 75 -12.60 3.82 -2.83
C LEU A 75 -13.98 3.38 -3.33
N LEU A 76 -14.83 2.85 -2.44
CA LEU A 76 -16.23 2.59 -2.75
C LEU A 76 -17.01 3.89 -2.65
N ALA A 77 -17.67 4.28 -3.74
CA ALA A 77 -18.64 5.36 -3.70
C ALA A 77 -19.77 4.98 -2.73
N THR A 78 -19.85 5.67 -1.60
CA THR A 78 -21.08 5.74 -0.84
C THR A 78 -22.00 6.69 -1.59
N ASN A 79 -23.03 6.14 -2.23
CA ASN A 79 -24.12 6.95 -2.77
C ASN A 79 -24.82 7.62 -1.56
N ASN A 80 -24.44 8.87 -1.26
CA ASN A 80 -25.15 9.76 -0.35
C ASN A 80 -25.92 10.81 -1.15
#